data_AF-A0A3M8B489-F1
#
_entry.id   AF-A0A3M8B489-F1
#
_cell.length_a   1.000
_cell.length_b   1.000
_cell.length_c   1.000
_cell.angle_alpha   90.00
_cell.angle_beta   90.00
_cell.angle_gamma   90.00
#
_symmetry.space_group_name_H-M   'P 1'
#
loop_
_entity.id
_entity.type
_entity.pdbx_description
1 polymer ?
#
loop_
_entity_poly.entity_id
_entity_poly.type
_entity_poly.pdbx_seq_one_letter_code
_entity_poly.pdbx_strand_id
1 'polypeptide(L)'
;MSKSKSVRTLLVIGTVLLHLTSPALAGQAAEPGQMMQQAARQQAESEHNRYEVAGITDPVAFEAFFDKLQEAVKAGNKAQVARMVQYPLRINKDGGSRYVQNEQQFLAEYDEIVTPKVKEALLAQNVRETFVNAQGVMVGNGELWLGQSGGKYVWFAVNL
;
A
#
# COMPACT_ATOMS: atom_id res chain seq x y z
N MET A 1 -51.73 26.19 -44.80
CA MET A 1 -51.63 24.86 -44.17
C MET A 1 -51.11 25.06 -42.76
N SER A 2 -51.98 25.02 -41.73
CA SER A 2 -52.19 23.87 -40.81
C SER A 2 -50.94 23.55 -39.96
N LYS A 3 -50.88 23.59 -38.62
CA LYS A 3 -51.82 23.86 -37.51
C LYS A 3 -50.94 24.20 -36.28
N SER A 4 -51.41 25.10 -35.42
CA SER A 4 -50.91 25.37 -34.06
C SER A 4 -51.06 24.15 -33.14
N LYS A 5 -50.22 24.03 -32.09
CA LYS A 5 -50.67 23.89 -30.68
C LYS A 5 -49.51 23.85 -29.66
N SER A 6 -49.59 24.74 -28.66
CA SER A 6 -48.82 24.82 -27.42
C SER A 6 -49.15 23.70 -26.41
N VAL A 7 -48.22 23.33 -25.52
CA VAL A 7 -48.47 22.79 -24.16
C VAL A 7 -47.25 23.13 -23.28
N ARG A 8 -47.29 24.18 -22.45
CA ARG A 8 -47.61 24.22 -21.00
C ARG A 8 -46.65 23.43 -20.09
N THR A 9 -45.79 24.20 -19.43
CA THR A 9 -45.20 23.95 -18.11
C THR A 9 -46.18 23.28 -17.16
N LEU A 10 -45.77 22.16 -16.54
CA LEU A 10 -46.42 21.62 -15.36
C LEU A 10 -45.39 21.50 -14.24
N LEU A 11 -45.52 22.38 -13.26
CA LEU A 11 -44.97 22.26 -11.92
C LEU A 11 -45.65 21.06 -11.25
N VAL A 12 -44.90 20.00 -10.93
CA VAL A 12 -45.41 18.94 -10.04
C VAL A 12 -44.83 19.18 -8.66
N ILE A 13 -45.69 19.73 -7.80
CA ILE A 13 -45.54 19.70 -6.35
C ILE A 13 -45.83 18.25 -5.92
N GLY A 14 -44.86 17.59 -5.31
CA GLY A 14 -44.97 16.19 -4.88
C GLY A 14 -44.25 15.97 -3.55
N THR A 15 -44.98 16.28 -2.48
CA THR A 15 -44.98 15.67 -1.14
C THR A 15 -43.73 14.91 -0.69
N VAL A 16 -43.04 15.46 0.32
CA VAL A 16 -42.11 14.70 1.17
C VAL A 16 -42.90 13.66 1.94
N LEU A 17 -42.75 12.38 1.56
CA LEU A 17 -43.24 11.25 2.33
C LEU A 17 -42.03 10.62 3.04
N LEU A 18 -41.95 10.83 4.35
CA LEU A 18 -40.99 10.16 5.23
C LEU A 18 -41.36 8.67 5.28
N HIS A 19 -40.69 7.87 4.47
CA HIS A 19 -40.67 6.43 4.62
C HIS A 19 -39.45 6.02 5.43
N LEU A 20 -39.69 5.76 6.71
CA LEU A 20 -38.81 4.93 7.55
C LEU A 20 -38.93 3.49 7.05
N THR A 21 -38.09 3.11 6.09
CA THR A 21 -37.90 1.71 5.71
C THR A 21 -36.49 1.31 6.11
N SER A 22 -36.38 0.53 7.18
CA SER A 22 -35.16 -0.23 7.49
C SER A 22 -34.79 -1.09 6.28
N PRO A 23 -33.55 -1.04 5.76
CA PRO A 23 -33.10 -2.09 4.89
C PRO A 23 -32.74 -3.28 5.78
N ALA A 24 -33.65 -4.25 5.78
CA ALA A 24 -33.35 -5.61 6.12
C ALA A 24 -32.19 -6.11 5.25
N LEU A 25 -31.39 -6.97 5.85
CA LEU A 25 -30.32 -7.78 5.30
C LEU A 25 -30.76 -8.46 3.98
N ALA A 26 -30.51 -7.80 2.84
CA ALA A 26 -30.59 -8.38 1.51
C ALA A 26 -29.20 -8.26 0.90
N GLY A 27 -28.57 -9.40 0.63
CA GLY A 27 -27.28 -9.44 -0.06
C GLY A 27 -27.38 -8.69 -1.38
N GLN A 28 -26.80 -7.50 -1.43
CA GLN A 28 -26.54 -6.79 -2.68
C GLN A 28 -25.53 -7.62 -3.46
N ALA A 29 -26.04 -8.47 -4.35
CA ALA A 29 -25.25 -8.88 -5.50
C ALA A 29 -24.94 -7.58 -6.26
N ALA A 30 -23.66 -7.18 -6.24
CA ALA A 30 -23.22 -5.97 -6.92
C ALA A 30 -23.74 -5.95 -8.36
N GLU A 31 -24.30 -4.84 -8.81
CA GLU A 31 -24.88 -4.78 -10.15
C GLU A 31 -23.76 -4.88 -11.21
N PRO A 32 -24.02 -5.47 -12.40
CA PRO A 32 -23.01 -5.65 -13.45
C PRO A 32 -22.25 -4.37 -13.81
N GLY A 33 -22.90 -3.21 -13.72
CA GLY A 33 -22.27 -1.90 -13.93
C GLY A 33 -21.28 -1.51 -12.83
N GLN A 34 -21.53 -1.88 -11.58
CA GLN A 34 -20.61 -1.66 -10.46
C GLN A 34 -19.41 -2.60 -10.55
N MET A 35 -19.61 -3.87 -10.94
CA MET A 35 -18.52 -4.81 -11.17
C MET A 35 -17.61 -4.34 -12.31
N MET A 36 -18.16 -3.87 -13.43
CA MET A 36 -17.37 -3.37 -14.56
C MET A 36 -16.62 -2.08 -14.22
N GLN A 37 -17.22 -1.19 -13.41
CA GLN A 37 -16.55 0.03 -12.95
C GLN A 37 -15.46 -0.26 -11.90
N GLN A 38 -15.66 -1.24 -11.03
CA GLN A 38 -14.61 -1.71 -10.11
C GLN A 38 -13.47 -2.40 -10.87
N ALA A 39 -13.78 -3.26 -11.85
CA ALA A 39 -12.77 -3.88 -12.70
C ALA A 39 -11.98 -2.85 -13.51
N ALA A 40 -12.64 -1.82 -14.07
CA ALA A 40 -11.96 -0.73 -14.78
C ALA A 40 -11.10 0.15 -13.86
N ARG A 41 -11.52 0.37 -12.60
CA ARG A 41 -10.69 1.06 -11.59
C ARG A 41 -9.49 0.23 -11.18
N GLN A 42 -9.68 -1.06 -10.94
CA GLN A 42 -8.59 -1.99 -10.64
C GLN A 42 -7.61 -2.10 -11.82
N GLN A 43 -8.12 -2.09 -13.06
CA GLN A 43 -7.29 -2.03 -14.26
C GLN A 43 -6.53 -0.70 -14.36
N ALA A 44 -7.18 0.44 -14.14
CA ALA A 44 -6.51 1.75 -14.16
C ALA A 44 -5.49 1.93 -13.01
N GLU A 45 -5.76 1.37 -11.83
CA GLU A 45 -4.81 1.29 -10.72
C GLU A 45 -3.64 0.36 -11.04
N SER A 46 -3.87 -0.71 -11.82
CA SER A 46 -2.79 -1.59 -12.31
C SER A 46 -1.95 -0.96 -13.43
N GLU A 47 -2.52 -0.02 -14.20
CA GLU A 47 -1.80 0.73 -15.25
C GLU A 47 -0.88 1.81 -14.67
N HIS A 48 -1.20 2.37 -13.49
CA HIS A 48 -0.38 3.40 -12.85
C HIS A 48 0.51 2.82 -11.74
N ASN A 49 1.81 2.67 -12.04
CA ASN A 49 2.78 2.23 -11.05
C ASN A 49 3.05 3.32 -9.99
N ARG A 50 2.37 3.22 -8.84
CA ARG A 50 2.53 4.15 -7.70
C ARG A 50 3.96 4.23 -7.15
N TYR A 51 4.80 3.24 -7.45
CA TYR A 51 6.17 3.14 -6.97
C TYR A 51 7.19 3.73 -7.94
N GLU A 52 6.75 4.24 -9.10
CA GLU A 52 7.63 4.80 -10.13
C GLU A 52 8.50 5.94 -9.59
N VAL A 53 7.94 6.81 -8.73
CA VAL A 53 8.69 7.92 -8.12
C VAL A 53 9.86 7.42 -7.27
N ALA A 54 9.77 6.22 -6.70
CA ALA A 54 10.84 5.57 -5.95
C ALA A 54 11.83 4.78 -6.84
N GLY A 55 11.68 4.86 -8.17
CA GLY A 55 12.47 4.11 -9.13
C GLY A 55 12.14 2.62 -9.20
N ILE A 56 11.02 2.20 -8.61
CA ILE A 56 10.55 0.81 -8.67
C ILE A 56 9.80 0.60 -9.98
N THR A 57 10.26 -0.33 -10.82
CA THR A 57 9.74 -0.46 -12.19
C THR A 57 8.63 -1.50 -12.35
N ASP A 58 8.56 -2.50 -11.46
CA ASP A 58 7.54 -3.56 -11.52
C ASP A 58 6.79 -3.60 -10.17
N PRO A 59 5.56 -3.04 -10.12
CA PRO A 59 4.78 -2.94 -8.89
C PRO A 59 4.40 -4.31 -8.35
N VAL A 60 4.04 -5.26 -9.22
CA VAL A 60 3.59 -6.60 -8.81
C VAL A 60 4.73 -7.36 -8.15
N ALA A 61 5.93 -7.31 -8.73
CA ALA A 61 7.09 -7.97 -8.15
C ALA A 61 7.57 -7.28 -6.86
N PHE A 62 7.40 -5.96 -6.74
CA PHE A 62 7.69 -5.24 -5.50
C PHE A 62 6.71 -5.59 -4.37
N GLU A 63 5.41 -5.66 -4.66
CA GLU A 63 4.40 -6.10 -3.69
C GLU A 63 4.67 -7.53 -3.22
N ALA A 64 5.03 -8.44 -4.13
CA ALA A 64 5.42 -9.80 -3.77
C ALA A 64 6.72 -9.86 -2.94
N PHE A 65 7.65 -8.91 -3.11
CA PHE A 65 8.81 -8.77 -2.24
C PHE A 65 8.40 -8.32 -0.84
N PHE A 66 7.48 -7.36 -0.74
CA PHE A 66 6.96 -6.88 0.53
C PHE A 66 6.30 -7.98 1.34
N ASP A 67 5.43 -8.78 0.71
CA ASP A 67 4.75 -9.91 1.34
C ASP A 67 5.75 -10.93 1.89
N LYS A 68 6.78 -11.27 1.10
CA LYS A 68 7.86 -12.16 1.53
C LYS A 68 8.65 -11.60 2.72
N LEU A 69 8.82 -10.28 2.79
CA LEU A 69 9.51 -9.63 3.91
C LEU A 69 8.67 -9.75 5.18
N GLN A 70 7.35 -9.48 5.08
CA GLN A 70 6.41 -9.67 6.18
C GLN A 70 6.41 -11.12 6.68
N GLU A 71 6.33 -12.09 5.77
CA GLU A 71 6.37 -13.52 6.09
C GLU A 71 7.66 -13.91 6.82
N ALA A 72 8.82 -13.48 6.32
CA ALA A 72 10.11 -13.78 6.92
C ALA A 72 10.23 -13.20 8.34
N VAL A 73 9.80 -11.96 8.55
CA VAL A 73 9.80 -11.31 9.87
C VAL A 73 8.78 -11.95 10.82
N LYS A 74 7.59 -12.31 10.32
CA LYS A 74 6.55 -13.01 11.10
C LYS A 74 7.05 -14.37 11.58
N ALA A 75 7.70 -15.13 10.71
CA ALA A 75 8.27 -16.45 11.00
C ALA A 75 9.57 -16.39 11.85
N GLY A 76 10.14 -15.20 12.08
CA GLY A 76 11.44 -15.07 12.75
C GLY A 76 12.61 -15.60 11.93
N ASN A 77 12.48 -15.67 10.60
CA ASN A 77 13.52 -16.18 9.71
C ASN A 77 14.58 -15.11 9.44
N LYS A 78 15.48 -14.92 10.41
CA LYS A 78 16.54 -13.90 10.38
C LYS A 78 17.39 -13.99 9.12
N ALA A 79 17.76 -15.20 8.70
CA ALA A 79 18.58 -15.43 7.51
C ALA A 79 17.88 -14.99 6.21
N GLN A 80 16.56 -15.21 6.09
CA GLN A 80 15.82 -14.74 4.94
C GLN A 80 15.71 -13.22 4.91
N VAL A 81 15.41 -12.59 6.05
CA VAL A 81 15.37 -11.12 6.15
C VAL A 81 16.73 -10.53 5.79
N ALA A 82 17.82 -11.11 6.28
CA ALA A 82 19.17 -10.61 6.02
C ALA A 82 19.56 -10.61 4.54
N ARG A 83 19.01 -11.54 3.73
CA ARG A 83 19.18 -11.59 2.26
C ARG A 83 18.36 -10.56 1.50
N MET A 84 17.37 -9.94 2.15
CA MET A 84 16.50 -8.90 1.58
C MET A 84 17.01 -7.49 1.89
N VAL A 85 18.11 -7.38 2.64
CA VAL A 85 18.74 -6.12 3.03
C VAL A 85 19.80 -5.72 2.02
N GLN A 86 19.80 -4.44 1.64
CA GLN A 86 20.93 -3.81 0.96
C GLN A 86 21.98 -3.42 2.00
N TYR A 87 23.20 -3.92 1.81
CA TYR A 87 24.35 -3.49 2.61
C TYR A 87 25.17 -2.42 1.89
N PRO A 88 25.74 -1.43 2.62
CA PRO A 88 25.56 -1.20 4.05
C PRO A 88 24.14 -0.72 4.39
N LEU A 89 23.51 -1.31 5.42
CA LEU A 89 22.19 -0.92 5.90
C LEU A 89 22.33 0.29 6.82
N ARG A 90 21.60 1.38 6.52
CA ARG A 90 21.58 2.58 7.35
C ARG A 90 20.65 2.39 8.55
N ILE A 91 21.17 2.58 9.75
CA ILE A 91 20.41 2.61 11.00
C ILE A 91 20.40 4.04 11.52
N ASN A 92 19.22 4.63 11.72
CA ASN A 92 19.09 5.93 12.38
C ASN A 92 18.53 5.74 13.78
N LYS A 93 19.17 6.38 14.79
CA LYS A 93 18.76 6.30 16.19
C LYS A 93 19.31 7.52 16.94
N ASP A 94 18.52 8.07 17.87
CA ASP A 94 18.94 9.16 18.77
C ASP A 94 19.56 10.39 18.05
N GLY A 95 19.05 10.72 16.85
CA GLY A 95 19.55 11.84 16.04
C GLY A 95 20.85 11.57 15.27
N GLY A 96 21.42 10.37 15.40
CA GLY A 96 22.60 9.91 14.67
C GLY A 96 22.30 8.81 13.64
N SER A 97 23.30 8.52 12.80
CA SER A 97 23.26 7.41 11.85
C SER A 97 24.49 6.52 12.03
N ARG A 98 24.28 5.20 11.98
CA ARG A 98 25.34 4.20 11.84
C ARG A 98 25.00 3.23 10.71
N TYR A 99 25.98 2.41 10.32
CA TYR A 99 25.82 1.45 9.23
C TYR A 99 26.15 0.03 9.68
N VAL A 100 25.30 -0.91 9.26
CA VAL A 100 25.56 -2.35 9.34
C VAL A 100 26.13 -2.78 7.99
N GLN A 101 27.36 -3.29 8.00
CA GLN A 101 28.17 -3.42 6.79
C GLN A 101 27.88 -4.66 5.95
N ASN A 102 27.34 -5.71 6.57
CA ASN A 102 27.15 -7.00 5.91
C ASN A 102 26.12 -7.87 6.64
N GLU A 103 25.79 -8.99 6.00
CA GLU A 103 24.82 -9.98 6.48
C GLU A 103 25.19 -10.55 7.85
N GLN A 104 26.47 -10.85 8.10
CA GLN A 104 26.92 -11.40 9.38
C GLN A 104 26.68 -10.42 10.52
N GLN A 105 27.00 -9.14 10.33
CA GLN A 105 26.75 -8.11 11.33
C GLN A 105 25.25 -7.91 11.55
N PHE A 106 24.45 -7.90 10.49
CA PHE A 106 22.99 -7.79 10.61
C PHE A 106 22.38 -8.94 11.41
N LEU A 107 22.84 -10.18 11.19
CA LEU A 107 22.36 -11.33 11.93
C LEU A 107 22.74 -11.27 13.42
N ALA A 108 23.95 -10.77 13.73
CA ALA A 108 24.41 -10.58 15.10
C ALA A 108 23.58 -9.51 15.84
N GLU A 109 23.20 -8.44 15.14
CA GLU A 109 22.45 -7.30 15.68
C GLU A 109 20.94 -7.39 15.42
N TYR A 110 20.44 -8.53 14.91
CA TYR A 110 19.08 -8.62 14.35
C TYR A 110 18.00 -8.16 15.33
N ASP A 111 18.07 -8.58 16.59
CA ASP A 111 17.03 -8.25 17.58
C ASP A 111 17.11 -6.77 18.04
N GLU A 112 18.26 -6.12 17.83
CA GLU A 112 18.44 -4.68 18.07
C GLU A 112 17.91 -3.85 16.89
N ILE A 113 17.91 -4.41 15.68
CA ILE A 113 17.48 -3.75 14.45
C ILE A 113 15.98 -4.00 14.18
N VAL A 114 15.55 -5.26 14.23
CA VAL A 114 14.14 -5.69 14.07
C VAL A 114 13.47 -5.72 15.45
N THR A 115 13.38 -4.53 16.05
CA THR A 115 12.71 -4.35 17.34
C THR A 115 11.21 -4.67 17.24
N PRO A 116 10.49 -4.86 18.37
CA PRO A 116 9.04 -5.02 18.35
C PRO A 116 8.31 -3.92 17.57
N LYS A 117 8.77 -2.67 17.70
CA LYS A 117 8.23 -1.51 16.98
C LYS A 117 8.39 -1.63 15.46
N VAL A 118 9.60 -1.98 14.99
CA VAL A 118 9.86 -2.17 13.54
C VAL A 118 9.05 -3.35 13.00
N LYS A 119 8.99 -4.45 13.76
CA LYS A 119 8.19 -5.63 13.41
C LYS A 119 6.72 -5.28 13.30
N GLU A 120 6.15 -4.57 14.28
CA GLU A 120 4.75 -4.17 14.28
C GLU A 120 4.43 -3.23 13.11
N ALA A 121 5.27 -2.21 12.89
CA ALA A 121 5.13 -1.28 11.77
C ALA A 121 5.10 -2.01 10.42
N LEU A 122 5.99 -2.99 10.22
CA LEU A 122 6.00 -3.79 8.99
C LEU A 122 4.77 -4.69 8.86
N LEU A 123 4.38 -5.41 9.91
CA LEU A 123 3.29 -6.40 9.85
C LEU A 123 1.90 -5.77 9.80
N ALA A 124 1.73 -4.55 10.30
CA ALA A 124 0.46 -3.82 10.24
C ALA A 124 0.23 -3.10 8.89
N GLN A 125 1.28 -2.93 8.09
CA GLN A 125 1.24 -2.11 6.89
C GLN A 125 0.66 -2.86 5.68
N ASN A 126 -0.29 -2.24 4.99
CA ASN A 126 -0.64 -2.57 3.61
C ASN A 126 0.30 -1.84 2.66
N VAL A 127 1.04 -2.59 1.82
CA VAL A 127 2.01 -2.05 0.85
C VAL A 127 1.38 -1.11 -0.17
N ARG A 128 0.08 -1.25 -0.46
CA ARG A 128 -0.67 -0.38 -1.39
C ARG A 128 -1.10 0.94 -0.77
N GLU A 129 -0.91 1.10 0.55
CA GLU A 129 -1.28 2.29 1.30
C GLU A 129 -0.06 3.00 1.91
N THR A 130 1.15 2.48 1.69
CA THR A 130 2.40 3.11 2.13
C THR A 130 2.59 4.49 1.52
N PHE A 131 3.28 5.36 2.24
CA PHE A 131 3.81 6.58 1.65
C PHE A 131 4.98 6.25 0.70
N VAL A 132 5.02 6.92 -0.45
CA VAL A 132 6.04 6.69 -1.48
C VAL A 132 6.59 8.04 -1.96
N ASN A 133 7.91 8.16 -2.02
CA ASN A 133 8.58 9.34 -2.57
C ASN A 133 9.87 8.94 -3.31
N ALA A 134 10.66 9.93 -3.74
CA ALA A 134 11.91 9.71 -4.46
C ALA A 134 13.00 8.95 -3.68
N GLN A 135 12.86 8.81 -2.36
CA GLN A 135 13.79 8.06 -1.52
C GLN A 135 13.43 6.58 -1.46
N GLY A 136 12.14 6.22 -1.63
CA GLY A 136 11.67 4.86 -1.48
C GLY A 136 10.22 4.75 -1.02
N VAL A 137 9.88 3.55 -0.58
CA VAL A 137 8.61 3.21 0.04
C VAL A 137 8.79 3.18 1.55
N MET A 138 8.02 4.02 2.24
CA MET A 138 8.07 4.18 3.68
C MET A 138 7.06 3.24 4.35
N VAL A 139 7.53 2.49 5.34
CA VAL A 139 6.74 1.58 6.17
C VAL A 139 6.55 2.18 7.56
N GLY A 140 5.32 2.09 8.07
CA GLY A 140 4.92 2.75 9.31
C GLY A 140 5.02 4.28 9.20
N ASN A 141 5.51 4.91 10.25
CA ASN A 141 5.80 6.34 10.32
C ASN A 141 7.25 6.67 9.90
N GLY A 142 7.89 5.75 9.18
CA GLY A 142 9.29 5.87 8.78
C GLY A 142 10.21 4.86 9.42
N GLU A 143 9.72 3.89 10.19
CA GLU A 143 10.53 2.85 10.81
C GLU A 143 11.39 2.08 9.81
N LEU A 144 10.90 1.86 8.58
CA LEU A 144 11.58 1.04 7.59
C LEU A 144 11.40 1.59 6.17
N TRP A 145 12.46 1.52 5.36
CA TRP A 145 12.49 2.04 3.99
C TRP A 145 12.91 0.98 2.99
N LEU A 146 12.11 0.84 1.93
CA LEU A 146 12.27 -0.14 0.87
C LEU A 146 12.47 0.54 -0.49
N GLY A 147 13.19 -0.10 -1.39
CA GLY A 147 13.44 0.43 -2.73
C GLY A 147 13.94 -0.63 -3.70
N GLN A 148 14.43 -0.18 -4.85
CA GLN A 148 15.05 -1.03 -5.87
C GLN A 148 16.51 -0.61 -6.07
N SER A 149 17.42 -1.59 -6.05
CA SER A 149 18.87 -1.39 -6.24
C SER A 149 19.46 -2.59 -6.97
N GLY A 150 20.28 -2.35 -8.00
CA GLY A 150 20.95 -3.42 -8.74
C GLY A 150 19.99 -4.47 -9.34
N GLY A 151 18.79 -4.06 -9.75
CA GLY A 151 17.75 -4.96 -10.28
C GLY A 151 17.03 -5.80 -9.23
N LYS A 152 17.22 -5.53 -7.93
CA LYS A 152 16.58 -6.24 -6.82
C LYS A 152 15.81 -5.27 -5.94
N TYR A 153 14.74 -5.75 -5.31
CA TYR A 153 14.05 -5.03 -4.23
C TYR A 153 14.78 -5.24 -2.91
N VAL A 154 14.90 -4.19 -2.12
CA VAL A 154 15.77 -4.17 -0.95
C VAL A 154 15.18 -3.36 0.20
N TRP A 155 15.49 -3.78 1.43
CA TRP A 155 15.43 -2.95 2.62
C TRP A 155 16.78 -2.26 2.82
N PHE A 156 16.81 -0.92 2.80
CA PHE A 156 18.06 -0.16 2.82
C PHE A 156 18.21 0.84 4.00
N ALA A 157 17.14 1.13 4.74
CA ALA A 157 17.23 1.93 5.95
C ALA A 157 16.18 1.55 7.01
N VAL A 158 16.52 1.77 8.27
CA VAL A 158 15.65 1.58 9.43
C VAL A 158 15.86 2.68 10.45
N ASN A 159 14.78 3.11 11.07
CA ASN A 159 14.73 4.14 12.10
C ASN A 159 14.25 3.51 13.40
N LEU A 160 15.10 3.56 14.44
CA LEU A 160 14.85 2.98 15.75
C LEU A 160 14.41 4.05 16.75
#